data_AF-E1U3R8-F1
#
_entry.id   AF-E1U3R8-F1
#
_cell.length_a   1.000
_cell.length_b   1.000
_cell.length_c   1.000
_cell.angle_alpha   90.00
_cell.angle_beta   90.00
_cell.angle_gamma   90.00
#
_symmetry.space_group_name_H-M   'P 1'
#
loop_
_entity.id
_entity.type
_entity.pdbx_description
1 polymer ?
#
loop_
_entity_poly.entity_id
_entity_poly.type
_entity_poly.pdbx_seq_one_letter_code
_entity_poly.pdbx_strand_id
1 'polypeptide(L)'
;LPRGTVLRDGDILVDETTGSLVRITAKPEPVLTVVAKTTIDLLKAAYHLGNRHVPVEITSTYLRLSPDPVLQVMLQQLGVEIKEEISPFQPEVGAYGHHHSH
;
A
#
# COMPACT_ATOMS: atom_id res chain seq x y z
N LEU A 1 -3.47 -20.47 -11.82
CA LEU A 1 -3.97 -20.00 -10.50
C LEU A 1 -5.47 -19.86 -10.54
N PRO A 2 -6.19 -20.21 -9.45
CA PRO A 2 -7.62 -19.95 -9.32
C PRO A 2 -7.92 -18.44 -9.49
N ARG A 3 -9.09 -18.12 -10.06
CA ARG A 3 -9.57 -16.73 -10.11
C ARG A 3 -9.74 -16.19 -8.68
N GLY A 4 -9.27 -14.97 -8.43
CA GLY A 4 -9.34 -14.33 -7.11
C GLY A 4 -8.08 -14.43 -6.24
N THR A 5 -6.96 -14.94 -6.77
CA THR A 5 -5.69 -14.95 -6.03
C THR A 5 -5.08 -13.53 -6.03
N VAL A 6 -5.02 -12.89 -4.88
CA VAL A 6 -4.24 -11.64 -4.68
C VAL A 6 -2.79 -12.04 -4.45
N LEU A 7 -1.91 -11.58 -5.34
CA LEU A 7 -0.47 -11.85 -5.26
C LEU A 7 0.24 -10.71 -4.54
N ARG A 8 1.01 -11.03 -3.51
CA ARG A 8 1.83 -10.09 -2.74
C ARG A 8 3.30 -10.16 -3.18
N ASP A 9 4.06 -9.12 -2.90
CA ASP A 9 5.51 -9.18 -3.08
C ASP A 9 6.09 -10.31 -2.23
N GLY A 10 6.98 -11.10 -2.83
CA GLY A 10 7.56 -12.27 -2.18
C GLY A 10 6.73 -13.55 -2.32
N ASP A 11 5.50 -13.51 -2.84
CA ASP A 11 4.76 -14.74 -3.14
C ASP A 11 5.53 -15.58 -4.17
N ILE A 12 5.68 -16.87 -3.88
CA ILE A 12 6.33 -17.84 -4.74
C ILE A 12 5.27 -18.69 -5.41
N LEU A 13 5.17 -18.54 -6.72
CA LEU A 13 4.34 -19.40 -7.55
C LEU A 13 5.17 -20.59 -8.01
N VAL A 14 4.64 -21.79 -7.82
CA VAL A 14 5.23 -23.04 -8.31
C VAL A 14 4.48 -23.46 -9.56
N ASP A 15 5.22 -23.65 -10.66
CA ASP A 15 4.67 -24.30 -11.85
C ASP A 15 4.63 -25.81 -11.61
N GLU A 16 3.44 -26.40 -11.53
CA GLU A 16 3.26 -27.84 -11.23
C GLU A 16 3.78 -28.75 -12.37
N THR A 17 4.02 -28.22 -13.57
CA THR A 17 4.39 -29.00 -14.76
C THR A 17 5.91 -29.06 -14.96
N THR A 18 6.61 -27.98 -14.60
CA THR A 18 8.05 -27.80 -14.81
C THR A 18 8.85 -27.65 -13.52
N GLY A 19 8.17 -27.45 -12.38
CA GLY A 19 8.79 -27.23 -11.07
C GLY A 19 9.42 -25.83 -10.90
N SER A 20 9.17 -24.92 -11.83
CA SER A 20 9.77 -23.58 -11.84
C SER A 20 9.18 -22.69 -10.73
N LEU A 21 10.03 -21.93 -10.04
CA LEU A 21 9.63 -20.98 -8.99
C LEU A 21 9.61 -19.55 -9.55
N VAL A 22 8.49 -18.85 -9.45
CA VAL A 22 8.36 -17.44 -9.85
C VAL A 22 8.04 -16.60 -8.62
N ARG A 23 8.90 -15.63 -8.30
CA ARG A 23 8.70 -14.69 -7.20
C ARG A 23 8.01 -13.42 -7.71
N ILE A 24 6.86 -13.10 -7.15
CA ILE A 24 6.18 -11.83 -7.43
C ILE A 24 6.99 -10.71 -6.78
N THR A 25 7.38 -9.72 -7.60
CA THR A 25 8.06 -8.53 -7.10
C THR A 25 7.17 -7.32 -7.36
N ALA A 26 6.78 -6.59 -6.33
CA ALA A 26 6.04 -5.34 -6.49
C ALA A 26 6.91 -4.36 -7.29
N LYS A 27 6.36 -3.89 -8.42
CA LYS A 27 7.09 -3.02 -9.33
C LYS A 27 7.32 -1.67 -8.63
N PRO A 28 8.56 -1.14 -8.59
CA PRO A 28 8.79 0.21 -8.10
C PRO A 28 8.00 1.23 -8.93
N GLU A 29 7.27 2.10 -8.24
CA GLU A 29 6.44 3.14 -8.83
C GLU A 29 6.52 4.44 -8.02
N PRO A 30 6.15 5.60 -8.57
CA PRO A 30 6.06 6.84 -7.81
C PRO A 30 5.10 6.70 -6.64
N VAL A 31 5.56 7.10 -5.46
CA VAL A 31 4.78 7.04 -4.22
C VAL A 31 5.05 8.27 -3.35
N LEU A 32 4.10 8.54 -2.47
CA LEU A 32 4.28 9.41 -1.31
C LEU A 32 4.49 8.52 -0.10
N THR A 33 5.62 8.70 0.59
CA THR A 33 5.91 8.03 1.86
C THR A 33 5.79 9.03 2.99
N VAL A 34 4.83 8.77 3.86
CA VAL A 34 4.45 9.59 5.00
C VAL A 34 5.13 9.05 6.24
N VAL A 35 5.91 9.89 6.91
CA VAL A 35 6.53 9.59 8.21
C VAL A 35 6.10 10.65 9.22
N ALA A 36 6.12 10.27 10.51
CA ALA A 36 5.71 11.16 11.58
C ALA A 36 6.64 11.05 12.78
N LYS A 37 6.73 12.13 13.57
CA LYS A 37 7.56 12.16 14.79
C LYS A 37 7.03 11.23 15.88
N THR A 38 5.73 10.96 15.87
CA THR A 38 5.07 10.11 16.85
C THR A 38 4.19 9.09 16.14
N THR A 39 4.04 7.91 16.75
CA THR A 39 3.14 6.86 16.23
C THR A 39 1.69 7.34 16.16
N ILE A 40 1.24 8.20 17.10
CA ILE A 40 -0.14 8.68 17.12
C ILE A 40 -0.45 9.58 15.92
N ASP A 41 0.52 10.36 15.43
CA ASP A 41 0.32 11.19 14.24
C ASP A 41 0.21 10.35 12.96
N LEU A 42 0.99 9.25 12.88
CA LEU A 42 0.85 8.28 11.80
C LEU A 42 -0.53 7.59 11.82
N LEU A 43 -1.03 7.21 13.02
CA LEU A 43 -2.36 6.62 13.17
C LEU A 43 -3.47 7.59 12.75
N LYS A 44 -3.36 8.89 13.08
CA LYS A 44 -4.32 9.90 12.62
C LYS A 44 -4.31 10.02 11.10
N ALA A 45 -3.13 10.05 10.47
CA ALA A 45 -3.02 10.07 9.02
C ALA A 45 -3.67 8.83 8.38
N ALA A 46 -3.41 7.63 8.91
CA ALA A 46 -4.03 6.39 8.45
C ALA A 46 -5.55 6.43 8.58
N TYR A 47 -6.08 6.95 9.70
CA TYR A 47 -7.51 7.14 9.90
C TYR A 47 -8.15 8.05 8.84
N HIS A 48 -7.52 9.20 8.55
CA HIS A 48 -8.04 10.14 7.56
C HIS A 48 -7.98 9.61 6.12
N LEU A 49 -6.94 8.85 5.78
CA LEU A 49 -6.81 8.18 4.48
C LEU A 49 -7.84 7.04 4.34
N GLY A 50 -8.02 6.25 5.40
CA GLY A 50 -9.02 5.17 5.46
C GLY A 50 -10.44 5.70 5.27
N ASN A 51 -10.80 6.83 5.90
CA ASN A 51 -12.09 7.50 5.72
C ASN A 51 -12.36 7.98 4.27
N ARG A 52 -11.33 8.00 3.43
CA ARG A 52 -11.41 8.37 2.01
C ARG A 52 -11.28 7.16 1.08
N HIS A 53 -11.21 5.94 1.64
CA HIS A 53 -11.00 4.70 0.89
C HIS A 53 -9.74 4.74 0.01
N VAL A 54 -8.70 5.42 0.47
CA VAL A 54 -7.41 5.48 -0.23
C VAL A 54 -6.68 4.14 -0.05
N PRO A 55 -6.14 3.52 -1.10
CA PRO A 55 -5.20 2.40 -0.96
C PRO A 55 -3.94 2.90 -0.23
N VAL A 56 -3.62 2.28 0.90
CA VAL A 56 -2.47 2.69 1.73
C VAL A 56 -1.71 1.46 2.18
N GLU A 57 -0.39 1.48 1.98
CA GLU A 57 0.53 0.54 2.60
C GLU A 57 0.83 1.05 4.00
N ILE A 58 0.69 0.17 4.99
CA ILE A 58 0.77 0.54 6.41
C ILE A 58 1.92 -0.24 7.05
N THR A 59 2.85 0.48 7.67
CA THR A 59 3.91 -0.13 8.49
C THR A 59 3.97 0.52 9.86
N SER A 60 4.84 0.01 10.74
CA SER A 60 5.08 0.62 12.05
C SER A 60 5.79 1.98 11.98
N THR A 61 6.41 2.33 10.85
CA THR A 61 7.27 3.52 10.72
C THR A 61 6.83 4.48 9.62
N TYR A 62 6.02 4.04 8.66
CA TYR A 62 5.52 4.88 7.57
C TYR A 62 4.14 4.43 7.05
N LEU A 63 3.48 5.35 6.36
CA LEU A 63 2.39 5.05 5.44
C LEU A 63 2.85 5.36 4.03
N ARG A 64 2.39 4.60 3.05
CA ARG A 64 2.69 4.88 1.65
C ARG A 64 1.43 4.84 0.81
N LEU A 65 1.35 5.73 -0.17
CA LEU A 65 0.21 5.88 -1.08
C LEU A 65 0.68 6.38 -2.44
N SER A 66 -0.15 6.20 -3.47
CA SER A 66 0.10 6.79 -4.78
C SER A 66 0.07 8.33 -4.71
N PRO A 67 0.84 9.05 -5.54
CA PRO A 67 0.85 10.49 -5.56
C PRO A 67 -0.51 11.09 -5.91
N ASP A 68 -1.03 11.91 -5.01
CA ASP A 68 -2.26 12.68 -5.17
C ASP A 68 -2.07 14.05 -4.51
N PRO A 69 -2.11 15.16 -5.27
CA PRO A 69 -1.90 16.50 -4.72
C PRO A 69 -2.90 16.91 -3.64
N VAL A 70 -4.15 16.43 -3.72
CA VAL A 70 -5.21 16.74 -2.74
C VAL A 70 -4.90 16.04 -1.42
N LEU A 71 -4.50 14.77 -1.48
CA LEU A 71 -4.11 14.01 -0.30
C LEU A 71 -2.81 14.55 0.31
N GLN A 72 -1.85 14.97 -0.53
CA GLN A 72 -0.60 15.58 -0.07
C GLN A 72 -0.85 16.85 0.74
N VAL A 73 -1.72 17.75 0.28
CA VAL A 73 -2.11 18.96 1.02
C VAL A 73 -2.80 18.61 2.35
N MET A 74 -3.71 17.64 2.34
CA MET A 74 -4.38 17.19 3.57
C MET A 74 -3.36 16.61 4.57
N LEU A 75 -2.42 15.78 4.12
CA LEU A 75 -1.37 15.21 4.96
C LEU A 75 -0.46 16.31 5.53
N GLN A 76 -0.07 17.31 4.74
CA GLN A 76 0.69 18.46 5.22
C GLN A 76 -0.04 19.22 6.34
N GLN A 77 -1.36 19.38 6.24
CA GLN A 77 -2.17 20.01 7.29
C GLN A 77 -2.21 19.20 8.60
N LEU A 78 -1.98 17.88 8.54
CA LEU A 78 -1.84 17.03 9.72
C LEU A 78 -0.45 17.10 10.37
N GLY A 79 0.50 17.84 9.76
CA GLY A 79 1.85 18.03 10.30
C GLY A 79 2.78 16.83 10.16
N VAL A 80 2.45 15.89 9.27
CA VAL A 80 3.34 14.76 8.93
C VAL A 80 4.37 15.16 7.87
N GLU A 81 5.49 14.45 7.83
CA GLU A 81 6.52 14.62 6.81
C GLU A 81 6.20 13.69 5.62
N ILE A 82 6.34 14.21 4.40
CA ILE A 82 6.03 13.49 3.16
C ILE A 82 7.28 13.46 2.29
N LYS A 83 7.63 12.29 1.78
CA LYS A 83 8.73 12.05 0.85
C LYS A 83 8.17 11.52 -0.46
N GLU A 84 8.54 12.15 -1.57
CA GLU A 84 8.32 11.61 -2.91
C GLU A 84 9.46 10.65 -3.25
N GLU A 85 9.14 9.41 -3.57
CA GLU A 85 10.14 8.40 -3.92
C GLU A 85 9.61 7.42 -4.98
N ILE A 86 10.53 6.66 -5.59
CA ILE A 86 10.19 5.50 -6.43
C ILE A 86 10.42 4.26 -5.59
N SER A 87 9.34 3.57 -5.21
CA SER A 87 9.42 2.41 -4.33
C SER A 87 8.33 1.39 -4.68
N PRO A 88 8.52 0.10 -4.37
CA PRO A 88 7.42 -0.86 -4.41
C PRO A 88 6.27 -0.40 -3.51
N PHE A 89 5.04 -0.63 -3.96
CA PHE A 89 3.84 -0.26 -3.23
C PHE A 89 2.93 -1.46 -3.01
N GLN A 90 2.59 -1.72 -1.74
CA GLN A 90 1.77 -2.85 -1.33
C GLN A 90 0.68 -2.41 -0.36
N PRO A 91 -0.42 -1.84 -0.89
CA PRO A 91 -1.50 -1.36 -0.03
C PRO A 91 -2.18 -2.51 0.72
N GLU A 92 -2.63 -2.22 1.94
CA GLU A 92 -3.45 -3.13 2.72
C GLU A 92 -4.74 -3.47 1.97
N VAL A 93 -5.13 -4.74 1.99
CA VAL A 93 -6.39 -5.18 1.40
C VAL A 93 -7.51 -4.65 2.30
N GLY A 94 -8.34 -3.76 1.76
CA GLY A 94 -9.45 -3.19 2.51
C GLY A 94 -10.37 -4.26 3.11
N ALA A 95 -11.08 -3.91 4.20
CA ALA A 95 -11.90 -4.85 4.97
C ALA A 95 -12.99 -5.60 4.16
N TYR A 96 -13.34 -5.09 2.97
CA TYR A 96 -14.38 -5.63 2.09
C TYR A 96 -13.84 -6.33 0.83
N GLY A 97 -12.52 -6.56 0.72
CA GLY A 97 -11.84 -7.13 -0.45
C GLY A 97 -12.22 -8.57 -0.86
N HIS A 98 -13.35 -9.10 -0.40
CA HIS A 98 -13.89 -10.41 -0.76
C HIS A 98 -15.16 -10.36 -1.64
N HIS A 99 -15.64 -9.19 -2.06
CA HIS A 99 -16.88 -9.08 -2.85
C HIS A 99 -16.66 -8.46 -4.23
N HIS A 100 -16.10 -9.23 -5.17
CA HIS A 100 -16.35 -9.01 -6.61
C HIS A 100 -16.54 -10.34 -7.33
N SER A 101 -17.72 -10.95 -7.11
CA SER A 101 -18.31 -11.89 -8.05
C SER A 101 -19.40 -11.15 -8.83
N HIS A 102 -19.12 -10.80 -10.08
CA HIS A 102 -20.04 -10.89 -11.22
C HIS A 102 -19.23 -10.87 -12.52
#